data_AF-G7H621-F1
#
_entry.id   AF-G7H621-F1
#
_cell.length_a   1.000
_cell.length_b   1.000
_cell.length_c   1.000
_cell.angle_alpha   90.00
_cell.angle_beta   90.00
_cell.angle_gamma   90.00
#
_symmetry.space_group_name_H-M   'P 1'
#
loop_
_entity.id
_entity.type
_entity.pdbx_description
1 polymer ?
#
loop_
_entity_poly.entity_id
_entity_poly.type
_entity_poly.pdbx_seq_one_letter_code
_entity_poly.pdbx_strand_id
1 'polypeptide(L)' 'MTSTLNPKDVHEYVPVSKANADEDYHQVLDDLSDASVHRNFDPYIDIDWDAPHMAVVPNDKRWIMSKHDP' A
#
# COMPACT_ATOMS: atom_id res chain seq x y z
N MET A 1 -14.00 6.81 35.17
CA MET A 1 -13.55 8.11 34.62
C MET A 1 -13.75 8.02 33.12
N THR A 2 -14.77 8.68 32.60
CA THR A 2 -15.20 8.58 31.20
C THR A 2 -14.29 9.47 30.36
N SER A 3 -13.47 8.88 29.49
CA SER A 3 -12.70 9.63 28.49
C SER A 3 -13.44 9.56 27.16
N THR A 4 -14.04 10.68 26.78
CA THR A 4 -14.72 10.89 25.51
C THR A 4 -13.67 10.97 24.39
N LEU A 5 -13.61 9.97 23.50
CA LEU A 5 -12.82 10.04 22.27
C LEU A 5 -13.52 10.94 21.25
N ASN A 6 -12.85 12.02 20.85
CA ASN A 6 -13.32 12.93 19.81
C ASN A 6 -13.11 12.30 18.42
N PRO A 7 -14.05 12.43 17.46
CA PRO A 7 -14.04 11.66 16.22
C PRO A 7 -13.21 12.31 15.10
N LYS A 8 -12.08 12.96 15.42
CA LYS A 8 -11.27 13.70 14.42
C LYS A 8 -9.79 13.29 14.31
N ASP A 9 -9.33 12.29 15.04
CA ASP A 9 -7.99 11.75 14.86
C ASP A 9 -7.99 10.64 13.79
N VAL A 10 -8.21 11.03 12.53
CA VAL A 10 -7.67 10.27 11.41
C VAL A 10 -6.17 10.49 11.46
N HIS A 11 -5.44 9.54 12.05
CA HIS A 11 -3.99 9.54 12.07
C HIS A 11 -3.46 9.35 10.64
N GLU A 12 -3.37 10.44 9.89
CA GLU A 12 -2.62 10.48 8.64
C GLU A 12 -1.15 10.31 8.99
N TYR A 13 -0.62 9.11 8.74
CA TYR A 13 0.80 8.82 8.95
C TYR A 13 1.64 9.60 7.94
N VAL A 14 2.35 10.63 8.42
CA VAL A 14 3.34 11.40 7.66
C VAL A 14 4.74 10.91 8.06
N PRO A 15 5.46 10.17 7.20
CA PRO A 15 6.83 9.75 7.52
C PRO A 15 7.77 10.96 7.56
N VAL A 16 8.56 11.07 8.62
CA VAL A 16 9.65 12.06 8.72
C VAL A 16 10.74 11.69 7.72
N SER A 17 11.11 12.60 6.81
CA SER A 17 12.18 12.37 5.84
C SER A 17 13.54 12.28 6.55
N LYS A 18 14.14 11.08 6.58
CA LYS A 18 15.45 10.86 7.21
C LYS A 18 16.58 11.21 6.23
N ALA A 19 17.11 12.43 6.36
CA ALA A 19 18.15 12.98 5.49
C ALA A 19 19.58 12.90 6.08
N ASN A 20 19.80 12.27 7.24
CA ASN A 20 21.12 12.18 7.85
C ASN A 20 21.45 10.74 8.26
N ALA A 21 22.51 10.22 7.64
CA ALA A 21 23.03 8.88 7.81
C ALA A 21 23.83 8.76 9.13
N ASP A 22 23.22 8.13 10.12
CA ASP A 22 23.84 7.33 11.19
C ASP A 22 22.69 6.69 12.00
N GLU A 23 21.84 5.93 11.33
CA GLU A 23 20.76 5.22 11.99
C GLU A 23 21.30 3.89 12.52
N ASP A 24 21.08 3.64 13.82
CA ASP A 24 21.22 2.31 14.40
C ASP A 24 20.34 1.36 13.58
N TYR A 25 20.97 0.34 12.99
CA TYR A 25 20.30 -0.69 12.20
C TYR A 25 19.06 -1.26 12.93
N HIS A 26 19.12 -1.37 14.27
CA HIS A 26 17.99 -1.80 15.08
C HIS A 26 16.79 -0.84 15.00
N GLN A 27 17.02 0.47 15.02
CA GLN A 27 15.95 1.47 14.89
C GLN A 27 15.31 1.41 13.50
N VAL A 28 16.12 1.24 12.45
CA VAL A 28 15.59 1.11 11.07
C VAL A 28 14.73 -0.13 10.94
N LEU A 29 15.19 -1.26 11.50
CA LEU A 29 14.44 -2.50 11.48
C LEU A 29 13.13 -2.40 12.25
N ASP A 30 13.15 -1.81 13.45
CA ASP A 30 11.95 -1.63 14.27
C ASP A 30 10.92 -0.75 13.54
N ASP A 31 11.37 0.39 12.98
CA ASP A 31 10.51 1.30 12.21
C ASP A 31 9.85 0.58 11.01
N LEU A 32 10.63 -0.22 10.26
CA LEU A 32 10.12 -0.99 9.12
C LEU A 32 9.17 -2.12 9.55
N SER A 33 9.44 -2.77 10.69
CA SER A 33 8.60 -3.81 11.24
C SER A 33 7.24 -3.24 11.64
N ASP A 34 7.23 -2.13 12.38
CA ASP A 34 6.01 -1.43 12.78
C ASP A 34 5.25 -0.90 11.56
N ALA A 35 5.95 -0.33 10.58
CA ALA A 35 5.32 0.17 9.36
C ALA A 35 4.67 -0.94 8.53
N SER A 36 5.22 -2.16 8.49
CA SER A 36 4.67 -3.30 7.77
C SER A 36 3.29 -3.73 8.31
N VAL A 37 3.06 -3.59 9.62
CA VAL A 37 1.77 -3.88 10.25
C VAL A 37 0.74 -2.81 9.94
N HIS A 38 1.14 -1.54 10.06
CA HIS A 38 0.22 -0.40 9.94
C HIS A 38 -0.04 0.03 8.49
N ARG A 39 0.88 -0.27 7.58
CA ARG A 39 0.77 -0.08 6.12
C ARG A 39 0.93 -1.44 5.44
N ASN A 40 -0.05 -2.31 5.67
CA ASN A 40 -0.13 -3.59 5.00
C ASN A 40 -0.94 -3.48 3.70
N PHE A 41 -0.75 -4.46 2.82
CA PHE A 41 -1.55 -4.65 1.62
C PHE A 41 -2.33 -5.96 1.77
N ASP A 42 -3.66 -5.88 1.76
CA ASP A 42 -4.56 -7.02 1.66
C ASP A 42 -5.08 -7.12 0.21
N PRO A 43 -4.61 -8.11 -0.57
CA PRO A 43 -5.01 -8.25 -1.96
C PRO A 43 -6.51 -8.38 -2.18
N TYR A 44 -7.29 -8.87 -1.21
CA TYR A 44 -8.73 -9.08 -1.37
C TYR A 44 -9.57 -7.84 -1.06
N ILE A 45 -8.99 -6.86 -0.36
CA ILE A 45 -9.66 -5.63 0.04
C ILE A 45 -9.14 -4.44 -0.76
N ASP A 46 -7.82 -4.38 -0.97
CA ASP A 46 -7.15 -3.21 -1.54
C ASP A 46 -7.11 -3.21 -3.08
N ILE A 47 -7.47 -4.33 -3.72
CA ILE A 47 -7.67 -4.42 -5.16
C ILE A 47 -9.17 -4.48 -5.46
N ASP A 48 -9.65 -3.54 -6.27
CA ASP A 48 -10.98 -3.61 -6.87
C ASP A 48 -10.99 -4.65 -8.01
N TRP A 49 -11.10 -5.92 -7.63
CA TRP A 49 -11.10 -7.05 -8.58
C TRP A 49 -12.25 -7.00 -9.58
N ASP A 50 -13.37 -6.37 -9.20
CA ASP A 50 -14.57 -6.24 -10.03
C ASP A 50 -14.58 -4.94 -10.86
N ALA A 51 -13.49 -4.17 -10.82
CA ALA A 51 -13.38 -2.93 -11.56
C ALA A 51 -13.70 -3.17 -13.06
N PRO A 52 -14.63 -2.42 -13.68
CA PRO A 52 -15.09 -2.70 -15.04
C PRO A 52 -13.98 -2.66 -16.10
N HIS A 53 -12.91 -1.89 -15.85
CA HIS A 53 -11.75 -1.80 -16.74
C HIS A 53 -10.77 -2.98 -16.61
N MET A 54 -10.88 -3.78 -15.54
CA MET A 54 -10.13 -5.01 -15.31
C MET A 54 -10.91 -6.26 -15.75
N ALA A 55 -12.21 -6.12 -16.09
CA ALA A 55 -13.04 -7.22 -16.55
C ALA A 55 -12.41 -7.96 -17.76
N VAL A 56 -12.33 -9.28 -17.65
CA VAL A 56 -11.85 -10.15 -18.73
C VAL A 56 -12.97 -10.35 -19.75
N VAL A 57 -12.81 -9.76 -20.93
CA VAL A 57 -13.81 -9.82 -22.01
C VAL A 57 -13.34 -10.70 -23.17
N PRO A 58 -14.27 -11.34 -23.91
CA PRO A 58 -13.91 -12.03 -25.14
C PRO A 58 -13.22 -11.09 -26.14
N ASN A 59 -12.15 -11.57 -26.76
CA ASN A 59 -11.32 -10.81 -27.71
C ASN A 59 -10.63 -9.56 -27.12
N ASP A 60 -10.33 -9.57 -25.81
CA ASP A 60 -9.53 -8.50 -25.20
C ASP A 60 -8.14 -8.41 -25.87
N LYS A 61 -7.87 -7.24 -26.47
CA LYS A 61 -6.63 -6.95 -27.18
C LYS A 61 -5.39 -6.99 -26.28
N ARG A 62 -5.54 -6.82 -24.97
CA ARG A 62 -4.44 -6.90 -23.99
C ARG A 62 -3.78 -8.29 -23.96
N TRP A 63 -4.52 -9.32 -24.35
CA TRP A 63 -4.09 -10.72 -24.33
C TRP A 63 -3.74 -11.26 -25.72
N ILE A 64 -3.84 -10.40 -26.75
CA ILE A 64 -3.39 -10.73 -28.10
C ILE A 64 -1.89 -10.44 -28.15
N MET A 65 -1.10 -11.48 -28.39
CA MET A 65 0.34 -11.35 -28.56
C MET A 65 0.66 -10.38 -29.71
N SER A 66 1.53 -9.40 -29.46
CA SER A 66 1.98 -8.48 -30.49
C SER A 66 2.74 -9.25 -31.57
N LYS A 67 2.56 -8.86 -32.83
CA LYS A 67 3.32 -9.39 -33.98
C LYS A 67 4.81 -8.99 -33.96
N HIS A 68 5.18 -8.07 -33.07
CA HIS A 68 6.54 -7.61 -32.88
C HIS A 68 7.00 -8.06 -31.50
N ASP A 69 7.57 -9.26 -31.47
CA ASP A 69 8.38 -9.81 -30.39
C ASP A 69 9.80 -9.98 -30.97
N PRO A 70 10.85 -9.34 -30.42
CA PRO A 70 12.23 -9.58 -30.83
C PRO A 70 12.76 -10.96 -30.43
#